data_AF-A0A257JAF1-F1
#
_entry.id   AF-A0A257JAF1-F1
#
_cell.length_a   1.000
_cell.length_b   1.000
_cell.length_c   1.000
_cell.angle_alpha   90.00
_cell.angle_beta   90.00
_cell.angle_gamma   90.00
#
_symmetry.space_group_name_H-M   'P 1'
#
loop_
_entity.id
_entity.type
_entity.pdbx_description
1 polymer ?
#
loop_
_entity_poly.entity_id
_entity_poly.type
_entity_poly.pdbx_seq_one_letter_code
_entity_poly.pdbx_strand_id
1 'polypeptide(L)'
;MDLPALQGGDPRPFEVIGIPLTEPGYHVVEIESGRLGQSLLASKAPMYVRTGILVTNLGVHFKPGRESSLAWVTSLDRAQPVAGAEVTVHDCTGKPLWRGTTDAQGRALIQQPLEAGYQGCVHEHGLFITASKADAAGTAAKGVAPATDLAFV
;
A
#
# COMPACT_ATOMS: atom_id res chain seq x y z
N MET A 1 -8.60 -6.80 20.65
CA MET A 1 -7.71 -7.80 20.04
C MET A 1 -6.66 -8.10 21.07
N ASP A 2 -6.63 -9.32 21.59
CA ASP A 2 -5.69 -9.69 22.64
C ASP A 2 -4.37 -10.15 22.01
N LEU A 3 -3.27 -9.59 22.51
CA LEU A 3 -1.94 -9.95 22.03
C LEU A 3 -1.58 -11.36 22.52
N PRO A 4 -0.89 -12.18 21.70
CA PRO A 4 -0.40 -13.49 22.10
C PRO A 4 0.42 -13.44 23.41
N ALA A 5 0.19 -14.39 24.30
CA ALA A 5 0.93 -14.51 25.56
C ALA A 5 2.35 -15.07 25.36
N LEU A 6 3.29 -14.59 26.17
CA LEU A 6 4.71 -14.99 26.16
C LEU A 6 4.85 -16.51 26.45
N GLN A 7 5.60 -17.22 25.61
CA GLN A 7 6.07 -18.58 25.93
C GLN A 7 7.57 -18.56 26.31
N GLY A 8 7.89 -18.92 27.55
CA GLY A 8 9.26 -19.20 28.01
C GLY A 8 9.83 -18.24 29.06
N GLY A 9 10.67 -18.77 29.96
CA GLY A 9 11.19 -18.10 31.16
C GLY A 9 12.54 -17.39 31.03
N ASP A 10 13.12 -17.33 29.83
CA ASP A 10 14.41 -16.66 29.59
C ASP A 10 14.17 -15.32 28.86
N PRO A 11 14.53 -14.17 29.45
CA PRO A 11 14.19 -12.86 28.89
C PRO A 11 15.00 -12.58 27.63
N ARG A 12 14.38 -12.81 26.47
CA ARG A 12 14.92 -12.32 25.19
C ARG A 12 14.79 -10.79 25.14
N PRO A 13 15.85 -10.04 24.77
CA PRO A 13 15.87 -8.57 24.83
C PRO A 13 14.87 -7.89 23.86
N PHE A 14 14.35 -8.62 22.87
CA PHE A 14 13.21 -8.22 22.04
C PHE A 14 12.50 -9.47 21.50
N GLU A 15 11.19 -9.37 21.29
CA GLU A 15 10.36 -10.43 20.69
C GLU A 15 9.54 -9.85 19.55
N VAL A 16 9.40 -10.62 18.47
CA VAL A 16 8.64 -10.24 17.29
C VAL A 16 7.34 -11.04 17.30
N ILE A 17 6.22 -10.34 17.44
CA ILE A 17 4.88 -10.92 17.38
C ILE A 17 4.25 -10.48 16.06
N GLY A 18 3.77 -11.44 15.27
CA GLY A 18 3.04 -11.17 14.04
C GLY A 18 1.62 -10.67 14.33
N ILE A 19 1.16 -9.67 13.56
CA ILE A 19 -0.23 -9.24 13.54
C ILE A 19 -0.87 -9.82 12.27
N PRO A 20 -1.80 -10.79 12.38
CA PRO A 20 -2.40 -11.41 11.22
C PRO A 20 -3.36 -10.42 10.53
N LEU A 21 -2.99 -9.97 9.32
CA LEU A 21 -3.85 -9.18 8.44
C LEU A 21 -4.23 -10.05 7.24
N THR A 22 -5.44 -10.60 7.26
CA THR A 22 -5.88 -11.62 6.29
C THR A 22 -6.64 -11.04 5.11
N GLU A 23 -7.10 -9.80 5.21
CA GLU A 23 -7.90 -9.15 4.17
C GLU A 23 -7.01 -8.22 3.32
N PRO A 24 -7.10 -8.27 1.97
CA PRO A 24 -6.45 -7.29 1.12
C PRO A 24 -6.93 -5.86 1.43
N GLY A 25 -6.06 -4.88 1.23
CA GLY A 25 -6.38 -3.46 1.41
C GLY A 25 -5.37 -2.70 2.25
N TYR A 26 -5.65 -1.41 2.46
CA TYR A 26 -4.84 -0.53 3.30
C TYR A 26 -5.36 -0.54 4.73
N HIS A 27 -4.54 -1.02 5.66
CA HIS A 27 -4.83 -1.13 7.08
C HIS A 27 -4.03 -0.10 7.86
N VAL A 28 -4.66 0.50 8.87
CA VAL A 28 -3.97 1.32 9.87
C VAL A 28 -4.02 0.58 11.19
N VAL A 29 -2.84 0.24 11.72
CA VAL A 29 -2.71 -0.43 13.00
C VAL A 29 -2.21 0.58 14.02
N GLU A 30 -2.96 0.73 15.12
CA GLU A 30 -2.58 1.50 16.28
C GLU A 30 -2.49 0.57 17.49
N ILE A 31 -1.39 0.68 18.25
CA ILE A 31 -1.18 -0.09 19.47
C ILE A 31 -0.95 0.88 20.63
N GLU A 32 -1.78 0.77 21.65
CA GLU A 32 -1.60 1.44 22.93
C GLU A 32 -0.57 0.70 23.79
N SER A 33 0.35 1.45 24.41
CA SER A 33 1.31 0.93 25.36
C SER A 33 1.44 1.83 26.59
N GLY A 34 0.86 1.37 27.70
CA GLY A 34 1.06 1.98 29.01
C GLY A 34 2.51 1.91 29.48
N ARG A 35 3.23 0.81 29.19
CA ARG A 35 4.63 0.62 29.57
C ARG A 35 5.55 1.60 28.83
N LEU A 36 5.32 1.81 27.53
CA LEU A 36 6.06 2.78 26.74
C LEU A 36 5.82 4.21 27.27
N GLY A 37 4.56 4.55 27.54
CA GLY A 37 4.18 5.83 28.12
C GLY A 37 4.88 6.11 29.46
N GLN A 38 4.88 5.14 30.38
CA GLN A 38 5.61 5.27 31.66
C GLN A 38 7.11 5.45 31.51
N SER A 39 7.69 4.98 30.39
CA SER A 39 9.14 5.04 30.16
C SER A 39 9.57 6.34 29.47
N LEU A 40 8.69 7.00 28.72
CA LEU A 40 9.03 8.13 27.85
C LEU A 40 8.30 9.43 28.17
N LEU A 41 7.16 9.38 28.87
CA LEU A 41 6.35 10.56 29.19
C LEU A 41 6.55 11.01 30.64
N ALA A 42 6.60 12.33 30.85
CA ALA A 42 6.65 12.91 32.18
C ALA A 42 5.33 12.71 32.96
N SER A 43 4.20 12.69 32.25
CA SER A 43 2.89 12.33 32.79
C SER A 43 2.66 10.83 32.65
N LYS A 44 1.96 10.22 33.62
CA LYS A 44 1.59 8.79 33.58
C LYS A 44 0.43 8.54 32.62
N ALA A 45 0.67 8.75 31.32
CA ALA A 45 -0.27 8.51 30.23
C ALA A 45 0.23 7.38 29.31
N PRO A 46 -0.64 6.66 28.60
CA PRO A 46 -0.23 5.70 27.59
C PRO A 46 0.35 6.40 26.35
N MET A 47 1.22 5.70 25.62
CA MET A 47 1.65 6.09 24.27
C MET A 47 1.00 5.20 23.21
N TYR A 48 0.85 5.74 22.00
CA TYR A 48 0.29 5.03 20.86
C TYR A 48 1.33 4.95 19.74
N VAL A 49 1.53 3.75 19.19
CA VAL A 49 2.38 3.53 18.02
C VAL A 49 1.48 3.19 16.84
N ARG A 50 1.70 3.84 15.70
CA ARG A 50 0.86 3.74 14.51
C ARG A 50 1.69 3.31 13.31
N THR A 51 1.12 2.47 12.46
CA THR A 51 1.71 2.12 11.16
C THR A 51 0.63 1.86 10.12
N GLY A 52 0.94 2.15 8.87
CA GLY A 52 0.10 1.84 7.71
C GLY A 52 0.64 0.61 6.99
N ILE A 53 -0.24 -0.29 6.57
CA ILE A 53 0.12 -1.56 5.93
C ILE A 53 -0.77 -1.74 4.70
N LEU A 54 -0.17 -1.97 3.53
CA LEU A 54 -0.90 -2.35 2.33
C LEU A 54 -0.77 -3.85 2.10
N VAL A 55 -1.86 -4.58 2.25
CA VAL A 55 -1.94 -6.01 1.93
C VAL A 55 -2.42 -6.14 0.49
N THR A 56 -1.50 -6.49 -0.41
CA THR A 56 -1.76 -6.60 -1.85
C THR A 56 -0.89 -7.68 -2.48
N ASN A 57 -1.33 -8.27 -3.60
CA ASN A 57 -0.46 -9.04 -4.48
C ASN A 57 -0.18 -8.29 -5.80
N LEU A 58 -0.41 -6.99 -5.86
CA LEU A 58 0.00 -6.14 -6.98
C LEU A 58 1.31 -5.42 -6.64
N GLY A 59 2.21 -5.36 -7.62
CA GLY A 59 3.35 -4.47 -7.65
C GLY A 59 3.18 -3.48 -8.80
N VAL A 60 3.30 -2.17 -8.53
CA VAL A 60 3.29 -1.14 -9.56
C VAL A 60 4.67 -0.49 -9.67
N HIS A 61 5.21 -0.45 -10.88
CA HIS A 61 6.46 0.22 -11.20
C HIS A 61 6.16 1.38 -12.13
N PHE A 62 6.77 2.53 -11.90
CA PHE A 62 6.55 3.70 -12.71
C PHE A 62 7.87 4.29 -13.22
N LYS A 63 7.93 4.53 -14.53
CA LYS A 63 9.03 5.24 -15.17
C LYS A 63 8.49 6.51 -15.82
N PRO A 64 8.73 7.70 -15.23
CA PRO A 64 8.39 8.95 -15.87
C PRO A 64 9.32 9.23 -17.06
N GLY A 65 8.78 9.89 -18.08
CA GLY A 65 9.56 10.48 -19.17
C GLY A 65 8.94 11.81 -19.59
N ARG A 66 9.68 12.59 -20.39
CA ARG A 66 9.26 13.95 -20.79
C ARG A 66 8.01 13.94 -21.67
N GLU A 67 8.02 13.09 -22.70
CA GLU A 67 6.95 12.99 -23.68
C GLU A 67 6.02 11.80 -23.45
N SER A 68 6.51 10.79 -22.74
CA SER A 68 5.76 9.57 -22.43
C SER A 68 6.25 8.94 -21.14
N SER A 69 5.36 8.24 -20.45
CA SER A 69 5.66 7.51 -19.22
C SER A 69 5.14 6.08 -19.32
N LEU A 70 5.63 5.20 -18.45
CA LEU A 70 5.24 3.80 -18.41
C LEU A 70 4.91 3.38 -16.98
N ALA A 71 3.71 2.85 -16.78
CA ALA A 71 3.39 2.04 -15.63
C ALA A 71 3.49 0.55 -16.01
N TRP A 72 4.09 -0.26 -15.15
CA TRP A 72 4.17 -1.71 -15.30
C TRP A 72 3.64 -2.38 -14.03
N VAL A 73 2.57 -3.15 -14.16
CA VAL A 73 1.91 -3.85 -13.06
C VAL A 73 2.24 -5.33 -13.13
N THR A 74 2.74 -5.86 -12.02
CA THR A 74 3.11 -7.27 -11.85
C THR A 74 2.43 -7.87 -10.63
N SER A 75 2.43 -9.20 -10.51
CA SER A 75 2.10 -9.87 -9.27
C SER A 75 3.29 -9.74 -8.31
N LEU A 76 3.04 -9.38 -7.06
CA LEU A 76 4.10 -9.12 -6.08
C LEU A 76 4.87 -10.40 -5.73
N ASP A 77 4.17 -11.53 -5.70
CA ASP A 77 4.70 -12.85 -5.32
C ASP A 77 5.61 -13.50 -6.37
N ARG A 78 5.35 -13.27 -7.67
CA ARG A 78 6.00 -13.97 -8.78
C ARG A 78 6.53 -13.05 -9.88
N ALA A 79 6.36 -11.73 -9.74
CA ALA A 79 6.72 -10.74 -10.74
C ALA A 79 6.09 -11.01 -12.13
N GLN A 80 4.92 -11.64 -12.17
CA GLN A 80 4.24 -11.95 -13.43
C GLN A 80 3.43 -10.74 -13.92
N PRO A 81 3.38 -10.44 -15.23
CA PRO A 81 2.56 -9.35 -15.74
C PRO A 81 1.08 -9.48 -15.37
N VAL A 82 0.46 -8.39 -14.92
CA VAL A 82 -0.98 -8.35 -14.61
C VAL A 82 -1.71 -7.54 -15.67
N ALA A 83 -2.45 -8.22 -16.54
CA ALA A 83 -3.24 -7.60 -17.61
C ALA A 83 -4.59 -7.04 -17.12
N GLY A 84 -5.01 -5.93 -17.72
CA GLY A 84 -6.27 -5.27 -17.42
C GLY A 84 -6.39 -4.77 -15.97
N ALA A 85 -5.27 -4.42 -15.33
CA ALA A 85 -5.27 -3.63 -14.11
C ALA A 85 -5.56 -2.17 -14.49
N GLU A 86 -6.44 -1.51 -13.74
CA GLU A 86 -6.69 -0.08 -13.89
C GLU A 86 -5.51 0.68 -13.29
N VAL A 87 -4.98 1.66 -14.00
CA VAL A 87 -3.89 2.52 -13.55
C VAL A 87 -4.37 3.97 -13.58
N THR A 88 -4.20 4.68 -12.47
CA THR A 88 -4.41 6.12 -12.41
C THR A 88 -3.12 6.80 -11.98
N VAL A 89 -2.73 7.83 -12.74
CA VAL A 89 -1.67 8.75 -12.32
C VAL A 89 -2.33 9.97 -11.71
N HIS A 90 -1.97 10.28 -10.48
CA HIS A 90 -2.42 11.45 -9.75
C HIS A 90 -1.28 12.46 -9.60
N ASP A 91 -1.62 13.73 -9.42
CA ASP A 91 -0.70 14.67 -8.77
C ASP A 91 -0.64 14.40 -7.25
N CYS A 92 0.26 15.10 -6.55
CA CYS A 92 0.47 14.89 -5.12
C CYS A 92 -0.72 15.33 -4.24
N THR A 93 -1.73 16.01 -4.80
CA THR A 93 -2.99 16.34 -4.11
C THR A 93 -4.07 15.28 -4.32
N GLY A 94 -3.78 14.24 -5.11
CA GLY A 94 -4.70 13.17 -5.47
C GLY A 94 -5.53 13.46 -6.72
N LYS A 95 -5.33 14.59 -7.41
CA LYS A 95 -6.06 14.91 -8.64
C LYS A 95 -5.60 13.98 -9.77
N PRO A 96 -6.53 13.29 -10.47
CA PRO A 96 -6.16 12.41 -11.57
C PRO A 96 -5.65 13.23 -12.77
N LEU A 97 -4.45 12.90 -13.24
CA LEU A 97 -3.81 13.44 -14.45
C LEU A 97 -4.02 12.53 -15.66
N TRP A 98 -4.06 11.21 -15.43
CA TRP A 98 -4.24 10.21 -16.48
C TRP A 98 -4.87 8.93 -15.94
N ARG A 99 -5.62 8.21 -16.77
CA ARG A 99 -6.15 6.87 -16.49
C ARG A 99 -6.02 5.96 -17.69
N GLY A 100 -5.79 4.68 -17.44
CA GLY A 100 -5.81 3.63 -18.45
C GLY A 100 -5.79 2.24 -17.85
N THR A 101 -5.60 1.23 -18.69
CA THR A 101 -5.52 -0.17 -18.26
C THR A 101 -4.27 -0.82 -18.82
N THR A 102 -3.75 -1.82 -18.10
CA THR A 102 -2.56 -2.55 -18.55
C THR A 102 -2.86 -3.52 -19.70
N ASP A 103 -1.92 -3.63 -20.64
CA ASP A 103 -1.94 -4.60 -21.73
C ASP A 103 -1.62 -6.04 -21.25
N ALA A 104 -1.55 -6.99 -22.19
CA ALA A 104 -1.22 -8.40 -21.90
C ALA A 104 0.17 -8.58 -21.26
N GLN A 105 1.06 -7.60 -21.38
CA GLN A 105 2.39 -7.56 -20.78
C GLN A 105 2.41 -6.74 -19.47
N GLY A 106 1.23 -6.39 -18.93
CA GLY A 106 1.10 -5.66 -17.67
C GLY A 106 1.46 -4.18 -17.79
N ARG A 107 1.57 -3.63 -19.00
CA ARG A 107 2.05 -2.27 -19.24
C ARG A 107 0.90 -1.32 -19.53
N ALA A 108 0.93 -0.15 -18.93
CA ALA A 108 0.09 0.98 -19.29
C ALA A 108 0.98 2.09 -19.84
N LEU A 109 0.97 2.28 -21.16
CA LEU A 109 1.76 3.32 -21.82
C LEU A 109 1.00 4.65 -21.82
N ILE A 110 1.67 5.69 -21.32
CA ILE A 110 1.12 7.04 -21.20
C ILE A 110 1.78 7.87 -22.31
N GLN A 111 1.07 8.09 -23.40
CA GLN A 111 1.57 8.81 -24.60
C GLN A 111 1.29 10.31 -24.53
N GLN A 112 1.54 10.90 -23.36
CA GLN A 112 1.44 12.34 -23.13
C GLN A 112 2.42 12.76 -22.04
N PRO A 113 2.89 14.02 -22.05
CA PRO A 113 3.53 14.62 -20.90
C PRO A 113 2.61 14.58 -19.67
N LEU A 114 3.20 14.36 -18.50
CA LEU A 114 2.50 14.44 -17.21
C LEU A 114 2.95 15.71 -16.50
N GLU A 115 2.06 16.71 -16.47
CA GLU A 115 2.31 17.97 -15.77
C GLU A 115 1.89 17.83 -14.31
N ALA A 116 2.86 17.52 -13.44
CA ALA A 116 2.69 17.65 -11.99
C ALA A 116 3.26 19.00 -11.53
N GLY A 117 2.46 19.77 -10.81
CA GLY A 117 2.96 20.94 -10.10
C GLY A 117 3.85 20.50 -8.94
N TYR A 118 5.04 21.07 -8.79
CA TYR A 118 5.97 20.71 -7.71
C TYR A 118 5.67 21.43 -6.38
N GLN A 119 4.88 22.50 -6.41
CA GLN A 119 4.64 23.32 -5.23
C GLN A 119 3.81 22.57 -4.19
N GLY A 120 4.40 22.34 -3.01
CA GLY A 120 3.74 21.65 -1.90
C GLY A 120 3.82 20.12 -1.96
N CYS A 121 4.49 19.53 -2.95
CA CYS A 121 4.70 18.08 -3.00
C CYS A 121 5.94 17.68 -2.21
N VAL A 122 5.83 16.59 -1.43
CA VAL A 122 6.94 16.04 -0.62
C VAL A 122 7.91 15.21 -1.48
N HIS A 123 7.48 14.73 -2.66
CA HIS A 123 8.25 13.87 -3.57
C HIS A 123 8.74 14.61 -4.82
N GLU A 124 9.94 14.24 -5.31
CA GLU A 124 10.69 14.92 -6.39
C GLU A 124 9.94 15.07 -7.73
N HIS A 125 8.91 14.26 -7.99
CA HIS A 125 8.12 14.33 -9.22
C HIS A 125 6.66 14.76 -9.00
N GLY A 126 6.19 14.88 -7.75
CA GLY A 126 4.81 15.26 -7.46
C GLY A 126 3.74 14.33 -8.04
N LEU A 127 4.10 13.10 -8.40
CA LEU A 127 3.20 12.09 -8.95
C LEU A 127 2.92 11.01 -7.91
N PHE A 128 1.70 10.50 -7.92
CA PHE A 128 1.26 9.35 -7.13
C PHE A 128 0.52 8.38 -8.04
N ILE A 129 1.00 7.14 -8.15
CA ILE A 129 0.48 6.18 -9.12
C ILE A 129 -0.27 5.10 -8.37
N THR A 130 -1.51 4.85 -8.75
CA THR A 130 -2.31 3.74 -8.23
C THR A 130 -2.55 2.71 -9.32
N ALA A 131 -2.54 1.45 -8.94
CA ALA A 131 -2.95 0.33 -9.77
C ALA A 131 -3.97 -0.52 -9.01
N SER A 132 -5.09 -0.85 -9.63
CA SER A 132 -6.11 -1.69 -9.03
C SER A 132 -6.57 -2.81 -9.97
N LYS A 133 -6.96 -3.93 -9.40
CA LYS A 133 -7.53 -5.05 -10.15
C LYS A 133 -8.68 -5.64 -9.37
N ALA A 134 -9.83 -5.75 -10.00
CA ALA A 134 -10.92 -6.55 -9.47
C ALA A 134 -10.45 -8.02 -9.39
N ASP A 135 -10.57 -8.62 -8.21
CA ASP A 135 -10.32 -10.05 -8.03
C ASP A 135 -11.14 -10.87 -9.04
N ALA A 136 -10.47 -11.77 -9.78
CA ALA A 136 -11.12 -12.66 -10.74
C ALA A 136 -11.61 -13.98 -10.11
N ALA A 137 -11.16 -14.37 -8.90
CA ALA A 137 -11.71 -15.47 -8.11
C ALA A 137 -10.99 -15.65 -6.74
N GLY A 138 -11.76 -15.66 -5.63
CA GLY A 138 -11.78 -16.86 -4.78
C GLY A 138 -11.95 -16.79 -3.26
N THR A 139 -11.94 -15.63 -2.60
CA THR A 139 -12.10 -15.59 -1.11
C THR A 139 -13.13 -14.60 -0.58
N ALA A 140 -14.04 -14.10 -1.42
CA ALA A 140 -15.21 -13.41 -0.89
C ALA A 140 -16.16 -14.44 -0.25
N ALA A 141 -16.24 -14.43 1.08
CA ALA A 141 -17.38 -15.02 1.78
C ALA A 141 -18.68 -14.46 1.19
N LYS A 142 -19.70 -15.32 1.03
CA LYS A 142 -21.03 -14.94 0.53
C LYS A 142 -21.51 -13.66 1.23
N GLY A 143 -21.61 -12.55 0.48
CA GLY A 143 -22.08 -11.24 1.00
C GLY A 143 -21.02 -10.13 1.08
N VAL A 144 -19.76 -10.38 0.72
CA VAL A 144 -18.70 -9.35 0.64
C VAL A 144 -18.63 -8.79 -0.78
N ALA A 145 -18.57 -7.45 -0.91
CA ALA A 145 -18.36 -6.77 -2.19
C ALA A 145 -17.10 -7.31 -2.89
N PRO A 146 -17.04 -7.33 -4.25
CA PRO A 146 -15.85 -7.79 -4.95
C PRO A 146 -14.62 -7.05 -4.42
N ALA A 147 -13.64 -7.81 -3.91
CA ALA A 147 -12.43 -7.25 -3.36
C ALA A 147 -11.59 -6.68 -4.51
N THR A 148 -11.32 -5.39 -4.46
CA THR A 148 -10.40 -4.73 -5.39
C THR A 148 -9.02 -4.73 -4.75
N ASP A 149 -8.07 -5.44 -5.36
CA ASP A 149 -6.67 -5.37 -4.96
C ASP A 149 -6.08 -4.03 -5.44
N LEU A 150 -5.18 -3.44 -4.65
CA LEU A 150 -4.62 -2.10 -4.88
C LEU A 150 -3.13 -2.07 -4.55
N ALA A 151 -2.34 -1.46 -5.44
CA ALA A 151 -0.96 -1.05 -5.20
C ALA A 151 -0.75 0.43 -5.52
N PHE A 152 0.27 1.04 -4.89
CA PHE A 152 0.67 2.40 -5.22
C PHE A 152 2.19 2.62 -5.12
N VAL A 153 2.72 3.60 -5.87
CA VAL A 153 4.12 4.05 -5.89
C VAL A 153 4.23 5.55 -6.09
#